data_AF-A0AA35QSF1-F1
#
_entry.id   AF-A0AA35QSF1-F1
#
_cell.length_a   1.000
_cell.length_b   1.000
_cell.length_c   1.000
_cell.angle_alpha   90.00
_cell.angle_beta   90.00
_cell.angle_gamma   90.00
#
_symmetry.space_group_name_H-M   'P 1'
#
loop_
_entity.id
_entity.type
_entity.pdbx_description
1 polymer ?
#
loop_
_entity_poly.entity_id
_entity_poly.type
_entity_poly.pdbx_seq_one_letter_code
_entity_poly.pdbx_strand_id
1 'polypeptide(L)'
;MKGRARRVLLADLAKIKESKFDPVWLAEELFAAGIVGEEERVAAKDETVSKEHRRDELLDLVMGNGGESVFQTFVNIFSSKRHMHWLAMDLKDEFLRQGGVWMKEEPVRISDDIPVNIARISLMRLPAV
;
A
#
# COMPACT_ATOMS: atom_id res chain seq x y z
N MET A 1 -14.93 -5.84 3.79
CA MET A 1 -14.45 -7.22 3.53
C MET A 1 -12.92 -7.25 3.58
N LYS A 2 -12.30 -7.56 4.73
CA LYS A 2 -10.83 -7.59 4.89
C LYS A 2 -10.18 -8.93 4.47
N GLY A 3 -11.00 -9.94 4.15
CA GLY A 3 -10.52 -11.31 3.95
C GLY A 3 -9.84 -11.60 2.61
N ARG A 4 -10.21 -10.92 1.52
CA ARG A 4 -9.70 -11.24 0.18
C ARG A 4 -8.27 -10.73 -0.03
N ALA A 5 -8.08 -9.41 0.11
CA ALA A 5 -6.79 -8.74 -0.01
C ALA A 5 -5.71 -9.43 0.84
N ARG A 6 -6.02 -9.73 2.11
CA ARG A 6 -5.12 -10.45 3.01
C ARG A 6 -4.77 -11.86 2.50
N ARG A 7 -5.72 -12.61 1.95
CA ARG A 7 -5.44 -13.94 1.38
C ARG A 7 -4.48 -13.88 0.19
N VAL A 8 -4.63 -12.88 -0.68
CA VAL A 8 -3.72 -12.68 -1.81
C VAL A 8 -2.31 -12.38 -1.31
N LEU A 9 -2.16 -11.44 -0.38
CA LEU A 9 -0.85 -11.11 0.22
C LEU A 9 -0.20 -12.32 0.90
N LEU A 10 -0.97 -13.14 1.61
CA LEU A 10 -0.45 -14.35 2.25
C LEU A 10 -0.05 -15.43 1.25
N ALA A 11 -0.82 -15.60 0.15
CA ALA A 11 -0.52 -16.59 -0.88
C ALA A 11 0.79 -16.28 -1.62
N ASP A 12 1.09 -15.00 -1.82
CA ASP A 12 2.28 -14.53 -2.55
C ASP A 12 3.36 -13.93 -1.65
N LEU A 13 3.27 -14.12 -0.32
CA LEU A 13 4.22 -13.55 0.65
C LEU A 13 5.67 -13.93 0.36
N ALA A 14 5.91 -15.18 -0.06
CA ALA A 14 7.25 -15.63 -0.44
C ALA A 14 7.82 -14.82 -1.62
N LYS A 15 7.02 -14.63 -2.69
CA LYS A 15 7.42 -13.82 -3.85
C LYS A 15 7.65 -12.36 -3.48
N ILE A 16 6.83 -11.82 -2.57
CA ILE A 16 6.99 -10.46 -2.04
C ILE A 16 8.31 -10.33 -1.28
N LYS A 17 8.69 -11.30 -0.44
CA LYS A 17 9.98 -11.29 0.26
C LYS A 17 11.17 -11.46 -0.70
N GLU A 18 11.01 -12.30 -1.71
CA GLU A 18 12.02 -12.54 -2.76
C GLU A 18 12.30 -11.30 -3.63
N SER A 19 11.35 -10.36 -3.73
CA SER A 19 11.57 -9.11 -4.46
C SER A 19 12.64 -8.22 -3.83
N LYS A 20 13.03 -8.51 -2.58
CA LYS A 20 14.08 -7.82 -1.82
C LYS A 20 13.92 -6.29 -1.86
N PHE A 21 12.68 -5.80 -1.80
CA PHE A 21 12.38 -4.38 -1.72
C PHE A 21 13.09 -3.69 -0.56
N ASP A 22 13.37 -2.40 -0.67
CA ASP A 22 14.00 -1.67 0.42
C ASP A 22 12.94 -1.23 1.45
N PRO A 23 13.03 -1.59 2.75
CA PRO A 23 12.02 -1.25 3.74
C PRO A 23 11.91 0.27 3.95
N VAL A 24 13.02 1.02 3.85
CA VAL A 24 12.99 2.48 3.95
C VAL A 24 12.15 3.09 2.84
N TRP A 25 12.39 2.66 1.58
CA TRP A 25 11.58 3.09 0.45
C TRP A 25 10.10 2.76 0.65
N LEU A 26 9.78 1.51 1.01
CA LEU A 26 8.37 1.11 1.17
C LEU A 26 7.68 1.92 2.28
N ALA A 27 8.36 2.17 3.40
CA ALA A 27 7.80 2.96 4.49
C ALA A 27 7.51 4.41 4.10
N GLU A 28 8.37 5.05 3.30
CA GLU A 28 8.13 6.41 2.79
C GLU A 28 6.92 6.45 1.84
N GLU A 29 6.76 5.46 0.95
CA GLU A 29 5.60 5.38 0.05
C GLU A 29 4.30 5.12 0.83
N LEU A 30 4.34 4.23 1.82
CA LEU A 30 3.18 3.95 2.69
C LEU A 30 2.80 5.15 3.56
N PHE A 31 3.79 5.92 4.02
CA PHE A 31 3.56 7.15 4.77
C PHE A 31 2.93 8.23 3.89
N ALA A 32 3.45 8.42 2.67
CA ALA A 32 2.88 9.35 1.69
C ALA A 32 1.43 8.97 1.33
N ALA A 33 1.11 7.67 1.31
CA ALA A 33 -0.24 7.16 1.11
C ALA A 33 -1.15 7.22 2.35
N GLY A 34 -0.64 7.66 3.51
CA GLY A 34 -1.39 7.72 4.77
C GLY A 34 -1.75 6.34 5.35
N ILE A 35 -1.01 5.28 4.98
CA ILE A 35 -1.24 3.91 5.43
C ILE A 35 -0.50 3.62 6.75
N VAL A 36 0.68 4.24 6.93
CA VAL A 36 1.48 4.15 8.16
C VAL A 36 1.77 5.55 8.70
N GLY A 37 2.08 5.65 10.00
CA GLY A 37 2.41 6.89 10.67
C GLY A 37 3.90 7.22 10.64
N GLU A 38 4.25 8.33 11.30
CA GLU A 38 5.64 8.80 11.43
C GLU A 38 6.50 7.81 12.24
N GLU A 39 5.91 7.16 13.25
CA GLU A 39 6.60 6.18 14.09
C GLU A 39 7.10 4.99 13.25
N GLU A 40 6.25 4.40 12.42
CA GLU A 40 6.61 3.29 11.54
C GLU A 40 7.61 3.72 10.47
N ARG A 41 7.49 4.95 9.95
CA ARG A 41 8.43 5.51 8.97
C ARG A 41 9.83 5.67 9.56
N VAL A 42 9.93 6.10 10.83
CA VAL A 42 11.20 6.22 11.55
C VAL A 42 11.76 4.83 11.87
N ALA A 43 10.92 3.90 12.33
CA ALA A 43 11.35 2.52 12.64
C ALA A 43 11.94 1.81 11.40
N ALA A 44 11.39 2.05 10.21
CA ALA A 44 11.93 1.49 8.97
C ALA A 44 13.36 1.96 8.65
N LYS A 45 13.83 3.07 9.25
CA LYS A 45 15.19 3.60 9.10
C LYS A 45 16.16 3.13 10.17
N ASP A 46 15.68 2.41 11.19
CA ASP A 46 16.54 1.93 12.27
C ASP A 46 17.46 0.81 11.76
N GLU A 47 18.74 1.16 11.57
CA GLU A 47 19.76 0.23 11.10
C GLU A 47 20.24 -0.76 12.18
N THR A 48 19.87 -0.55 13.44
CA THR A 48 20.12 -1.53 14.52
C THR A 48 19.24 -2.77 14.36
N VAL A 49 18.13 -2.65 13.63
CA VAL A 49 17.21 -3.73 13.30
C VAL A 49 17.52 -4.29 11.91
N SER A 50 17.52 -5.62 11.80
CA SER A 50 17.83 -6.31 10.56
C SER A 50 16.88 -5.87 9.43
N LYS A 51 17.41 -5.79 8.20
CA LYS A 51 16.63 -5.38 7.03
C LYS A 51 15.43 -6.30 6.79
N GLU A 52 15.58 -7.59 7.07
CA GLU A 52 14.51 -8.58 6.95
C GLU A 52 13.39 -8.33 7.96
N HIS A 53 13.74 -8.07 9.21
CA HIS A 53 12.74 -7.79 10.25
C HIS A 53 11.92 -6.53 9.93
N ARG A 54 12.59 -5.44 9.53
CA ARG A 54 11.90 -4.20 9.10
C ARG A 54 10.95 -4.40 7.92
N ARG A 55 11.29 -5.30 6.98
CA ARG A 55 10.38 -5.66 5.87
C ARG A 55 9.15 -6.39 6.38
N ASP A 56 9.35 -7.35 7.27
CA ASP A 56 8.28 -8.17 7.80
C ASP A 56 7.29 -7.33 8.61
N GLU A 57 7.77 -6.38 9.43
CA GLU A 57 6.89 -5.45 10.13
C GLU A 57 6.04 -4.59 9.18
N LEU A 58 6.63 -4.06 8.11
CA LEU A 58 5.88 -3.28 7.11
C LEU A 58 4.82 -4.13 6.39
N LEU A 59 5.14 -5.39 6.08
CA LEU A 59 4.18 -6.32 5.47
C LEU A 59 3.05 -6.66 6.44
N ASP A 60 3.36 -6.87 7.73
CA ASP A 60 2.36 -7.11 8.77
C ASP A 60 1.42 -5.92 8.94
N LEU A 61 1.92 -4.69 8.86
CA LEU A 61 1.10 -3.47 8.86
C LEU A 61 0.17 -3.42 7.65
N VAL A 62 0.67 -3.69 6.44
CA VAL A 62 -0.14 -3.73 5.22
C VAL A 62 -1.23 -4.81 5.32
N MET A 63 -0.89 -5.98 5.88
CA MET A 63 -1.84 -7.09 6.07
C MET A 63 -2.85 -6.83 7.21
N GLY A 64 -2.44 -6.14 8.27
CA GLY A 64 -3.26 -5.81 9.45
C GLY A 64 -4.23 -4.65 9.19
N ASN A 65 -3.77 -3.61 8.49
CA ASN A 65 -4.58 -2.49 8.03
C ASN A 65 -5.44 -2.85 6.80
N GLY A 66 -5.14 -3.98 6.15
CA GLY A 66 -5.53 -4.40 4.80
C GLY A 66 -7.02 -4.55 4.51
N GLY A 67 -7.73 -3.43 4.36
CA GLY A 67 -8.88 -3.36 3.47
C GLY A 67 -8.44 -3.44 1.99
N GLU A 68 -9.38 -3.65 1.08
CA GLU A 68 -9.07 -3.75 -0.36
C GLU A 68 -8.39 -2.49 -0.93
N SER A 69 -8.66 -1.31 -0.35
CA SER A 69 -8.00 -0.06 -0.73
C SER A 69 -6.50 -0.04 -0.38
N VAL A 70 -6.12 -0.46 0.83
CA VAL A 70 -4.71 -0.52 1.25
C VAL A 70 -3.93 -1.49 0.37
N PHE A 71 -4.54 -2.62 0.03
CA PHE A 71 -3.96 -3.60 -0.88
C PHE A 71 -3.74 -3.03 -2.29
N GLN A 72 -4.73 -2.33 -2.85
CA GLN A 72 -4.61 -1.71 -4.16
C GLN A 72 -3.49 -0.66 -4.18
N THR A 73 -3.39 0.16 -3.14
CA THR A 73 -2.30 1.14 -3.01
C THR A 73 -0.93 0.45 -2.91
N PHE A 74 -0.81 -0.60 -2.10
CA PHE A 74 0.43 -1.38 -2.00
C PHE A 74 0.86 -1.95 -3.36
N VAL A 75 -0.07 -2.52 -4.12
CA VAL A 75 0.20 -3.04 -5.47
C VAL A 75 0.58 -1.91 -6.44
N ASN A 76 -0.06 -0.74 -6.35
CA ASN A 76 0.31 0.42 -7.17
C ASN A 76 1.74 0.89 -6.85
N ILE A 77 2.12 0.96 -5.56
CA ILE A 77 3.48 1.26 -5.11
C ILE A 77 4.48 0.27 -5.70
N PHE A 78 4.19 -1.03 -5.65
CA PHE A 78 5.06 -2.06 -6.24
C PHE A 78 5.16 -1.94 -7.76
N SER A 79 4.05 -1.58 -8.43
CA SER A 79 4.00 -1.42 -9.88
C SER A 79 4.87 -0.26 -10.38
N SER A 80 5.13 0.74 -9.53
CA SER A 80 5.99 1.90 -9.82
C SER A 80 7.48 1.52 -9.96
N LYS A 81 7.89 0.37 -9.41
CA LYS A 81 9.26 -0.12 -9.52
C LYS A 81 9.35 -1.16 -10.62
N ARG A 82 10.17 -0.86 -11.64
CA ARG A 82 10.35 -1.73 -12.82
C ARG A 82 10.62 -3.20 -12.48
N HIS A 83 11.42 -3.48 -11.45
CA HIS A 83 11.77 -4.86 -11.04
C HIS A 83 10.69 -5.58 -10.25
N MET A 84 9.65 -4.88 -9.78
CA MET A 84 8.50 -5.42 -9.03
C MET A 84 7.19 -5.32 -9.81
N HIS A 85 7.21 -4.73 -11.01
CA HIS A 85 6.02 -4.56 -11.84
C HIS A 85 5.32 -5.89 -12.15
N TRP A 86 6.07 -6.94 -12.45
CA TRP A 86 5.52 -8.27 -12.71
C TRP A 86 4.78 -8.82 -11.47
N LEU A 87 5.37 -8.67 -10.28
CA LEU A 87 4.76 -9.10 -9.02
C LEU A 87 3.49 -8.31 -8.72
N ALA A 88 3.49 -7.01 -9.00
CA ALA A 88 2.31 -6.17 -8.85
C ALA A 88 1.16 -6.63 -9.77
N MET A 89 1.47 -7.04 -11.00
CA MET A 89 0.46 -7.58 -11.93
C MET A 89 -0.06 -8.93 -11.44
N ASP A 90 0.81 -9.84 -11.00
CA ASP A 90 0.41 -11.13 -10.43
C ASP A 90 -0.56 -10.96 -9.24
N LEU A 91 -0.23 -10.07 -8.31
CA LEU A 91 -1.06 -9.77 -7.14
C LEU A 91 -2.43 -9.20 -7.55
N LYS A 92 -2.43 -8.29 -8.53
CA LYS A 92 -3.66 -7.70 -9.07
C LYS A 92 -4.54 -8.74 -9.73
N ASP A 93 -3.96 -9.60 -10.56
CA ASP A 93 -4.69 -10.63 -11.30
C ASP A 93 -5.29 -11.66 -10.35
N GLU A 94 -4.55 -12.09 -9.33
CA GLU A 94 -5.07 -13.00 -8.30
C GLU A 94 -6.21 -12.35 -7.49
N PHE A 95 -6.09 -11.07 -7.16
CA PHE A 95 -7.16 -10.34 -6.49
C PHE A 95 -8.44 -10.24 -7.33
N LEU A 96 -8.31 -9.95 -8.62
CA LEU A 96 -9.43 -9.92 -9.57
C LEU A 96 -10.04 -11.32 -9.75
N ARG A 97 -9.21 -12.37 -9.83
CA ARG A 97 -9.65 -13.77 -9.92
C ARG A 97 -10.49 -14.20 -8.71
N GLN A 98 -10.18 -13.68 -7.53
CA GLN A 98 -10.99 -13.88 -6.32
C GLN A 98 -12.26 -13.02 -6.25
N GLY A 99 -12.60 -12.30 -7.33
CA GLY A 99 -13.76 -11.41 -7.44
C GLY A 99 -13.55 -10.04 -6.80
N GLY A 100 -12.29 -9.62 -6.65
CA GLY A 100 -11.92 -8.28 -6.23
C GLY A 100 -12.34 -7.22 -7.24
N VAL A 101 -12.61 -5.99 -6.77
CA VAL A 101 -12.88 -4.85 -7.63
C VAL A 101 -11.66 -3.94 -7.62
N TRP A 102 -11.06 -3.69 -8.79
CA TRP A 102 -9.96 -2.74 -8.93
C TRP A 102 -10.49 -1.34 -9.19
N MET A 103 -10.32 -0.43 -8.25
CA MET A 103 -10.65 0.97 -8.45
C MET A 103 -9.56 1.58 -9.34
N LYS A 104 -9.94 2.17 -10.48
CA LYS A 104 -9.03 3.02 -11.23
C LYS A 104 -8.80 4.27 -10.39
N GLU A 105 -7.55 4.53 -10.01
CA GLU A 105 -7.19 5.87 -9.55
C GLU A 105 -7.46 6.82 -10.72
N GLU A 106 -8.37 7.80 -10.52
CA GLU A 106 -8.44 8.93 -11.43
C GLU A 106 -7.06 9.62 -11.41
N PRO A 107 -6.47 9.95 -12.56
CA PRO A 107 -5.22 10.70 -12.57
C PRO A 107 -5.47 12.01 -11.84
N VAL A 108 -4.84 12.19 -10.68
CA VAL A 108 -4.75 13.49 -10.02
C VAL A 108 -4.03 14.40 -11.01
N ARG A 109 -4.79 15.24 -11.74
CA ARG A 109 -4.21 16.34 -12.49
C ARG A 109 -3.62 17.29 -11.47
N ILE A 110 -2.32 17.24 -11.30
CA ILE A 110 -1.58 18.33 -10.66
C ILE A 110 -1.68 19.48 -11.67
N SER A 111 -2.64 20.38 -11.49
CA SER A 111 -2.57 21.68 -12.15
C SER A 111 -1.43 22.46 -11.51
N ASP A 112 -0.58 23.07 -12.33
CA ASP A 112 0.63 23.82 -11.94
C ASP A 112 0.39 25.07 -11.07
N ASP A 113 -0.73 25.18 -10.37
CA ASP A 113 -1.03 26.29 -9.48
C ASP A 113 -1.66 25.78 -8.16
N ILE A 114 -1.00 26.11 -7.05
CA ILE A 114 -1.45 26.14 -5.63
C ILE A 114 -0.90 25.01 -4.72
N PRO A 115 -0.35 25.36 -3.52
CA PRO A 115 0.45 24.47 -2.71
C PRO A 115 -0.38 23.48 -1.87
N VAL A 116 0.26 22.36 -1.57
CA VAL A 116 -0.15 21.22 -0.74
C VAL A 116 -1.08 21.64 0.40
N ASN A 117 -2.33 21.16 0.36
CA ASN A 117 -3.11 20.98 1.58
C ASN A 117 -3.89 19.67 1.53
N ILE A 118 -3.81 18.97 2.66
CA ILE A 118 -4.08 17.57 2.90
C ILE A 118 -5.56 17.24 2.69
N ALA A 119 -5.79 16.03 2.16
CA ALA A 119 -7.03 15.26 2.09
C ALA A 119 -8.19 15.81 2.95
N ARG A 120 -9.19 16.40 2.30
CA ARG A 120 -10.53 16.55 2.89
C ARG A 120 -11.41 15.44 2.34
N ILE A 121 -11.44 14.33 3.09
CA ILE A 121 -12.43 13.27 2.93
C ILE A 121 -13.81 13.92 3.04
N SER A 122 -14.58 13.88 1.94
CA SER A 122 -16.00 14.20 1.92
C SER A 122 -16.76 13.22 2.82
N LEU A 123 -16.93 13.57 4.08
CA LEU A 123 -17.98 12.98 4.90
C LEU A 123 -19.30 13.58 4.44
N MET A 124 -20.03 12.84 3.60
CA MET A 124 -21.46 13.05 3.41
C MET A 124 -22.14 12.99 4.78
N ARG A 125 -22.64 14.14 5.24
CA ARG A 125 -23.74 14.19 6.21
C ARG A 125 -24.99 14.68 5.48
N LEU A 126 -25.87 13.73 5.17
CA LEU A 126 -27.32 13.91 5.22
C LEU A 126 -27.83 12.84 6.20
N PRO A 127 -28.92 13.02 6.98
CA PRO A 127 -29.99 14.02 6.86
C PRO A 127 -30.47 14.66 8.20
N ALA A 128 -31.64 15.33 8.14
CA ALA A 128 -32.52 15.92 9.17
C ALA A 128 -32.17 17.38 9.56
N VAL A 129 -33.03 18.40 9.41
CA VAL A 129 -34.52 18.52 9.41
C VAL A 129 -34.94 19.58 8.39
#